data_AF-A0A0Q5DN23-F1
#
_entry.id   AF-A0A0Q5DN23-F1
#
_cell.length_a   1.000
_cell.length_b   1.000
_cell.length_c   1.000
_cell.angle_alpha   90.00
_cell.angle_beta   90.00
_cell.angle_gamma   90.00
#
_symmetry.space_group_name_H-M   'P 1'
#
loop_
_entity.id
_entity.type
_entity.pdbx_description
1 polymer ?
#
loop_
_entity_poly.entity_id
_entity_poly.type
_entity_poly.pdbx_seq_one_letter_code
_entity_poly.pdbx_strand_id
1 'polypeptide(L)'
;MTETDNDAARLITLAADIVSAYVSNNHVQSAELPKLLSDVHEAIRGVTASGTPAAEAGPPKATPQEIRRSITPDYLISFEDGKQYKTLRRHLTLRGLTPEQYRAKWGLAPDYPMTSASYSEQRSELARALGLGQQRRKGVAKTAPEETVSAAPPEEAATEAPQAEKKRRGPRKKADA
;
A
#
# COMPACT_ATOMS: atom_id res chain seq x y z
N MET A 1 -9.88 17.80 45.49
CA MET A 1 -8.56 17.61 44.86
C MET A 1 -8.74 16.95 43.52
N THR A 2 -7.97 17.36 42.52
CA THR A 2 -7.98 16.81 41.15
C THR A 2 -6.99 15.67 41.00
N GLU A 3 -7.36 14.64 40.25
CA GLU A 3 -6.53 13.43 40.03
C GLU A 3 -5.16 13.80 39.43
N THR A 4 -5.16 14.66 38.42
CA THR A 4 -4.00 15.22 37.71
C THR A 4 -2.96 15.90 38.61
N ASP A 5 -3.37 16.41 39.78
CA ASP A 5 -2.48 17.06 40.76
C ASP A 5 -1.60 16.01 41.50
N ASN A 6 -2.17 14.83 41.75
CA ASN A 6 -1.43 13.70 42.32
C ASN A 6 -0.47 13.08 41.28
N ASP A 7 -0.88 13.01 40.01
CA ASP A 7 0.02 12.58 38.93
C ASP A 7 1.18 13.57 38.74
N ALA A 8 0.92 14.88 38.75
CA ALA A 8 1.96 15.90 38.68
C ALA A 8 2.95 15.78 39.85
N ALA A 9 2.47 15.66 41.09
CA ALA A 9 3.31 15.43 42.26
C ALA A 9 4.17 14.16 42.11
N ARG A 10 3.58 13.05 41.66
CA ARG A 10 4.26 11.77 41.45
C ARG A 10 5.34 11.83 40.36
N LEU A 11 5.07 12.54 39.26
CA LEU A 11 6.05 12.78 38.18
C LEU A 11 7.25 13.58 38.69
N ILE A 12 7.01 14.59 39.54
CA ILE A 12 8.06 15.39 40.17
C ILE A 12 8.90 14.54 41.13
N THR A 13 8.29 13.66 41.93
CA THR A 13 9.04 12.72 42.80
C THR A 13 9.94 11.79 41.96
N LEU A 14 9.39 11.17 40.92
CA LEU A 14 10.15 10.28 40.02
C LEU A 14 11.32 10.99 39.32
N ALA A 15 11.13 12.24 38.90
CA ALA A 15 12.20 13.06 38.32
C ALA A 15 13.28 13.39 39.35
N ALA A 16 12.89 13.76 40.58
CA ALA A 16 13.81 14.07 41.66
C ALA A 16 14.65 12.84 42.08
N ASP A 17 14.02 11.67 42.22
CA ASP A 17 14.71 10.41 42.54
C ASP A 17 15.78 10.08 41.49
N ILE A 18 15.42 10.13 40.19
CA ILE A 18 16.34 9.85 39.08
C ILE A 18 17.49 10.85 39.01
N VAL A 19 17.22 12.15 39.16
CA VAL A 19 18.28 13.18 39.18
C VAL A 19 19.18 13.03 40.40
N SER A 20 18.64 12.68 41.57
CA SER A 20 19.44 12.43 42.78
C SER A 20 20.39 11.25 42.63
N ALA A 21 19.93 10.14 42.02
CA ALA A 21 20.76 8.98 41.70
C ALA A 21 21.81 9.31 40.64
N TYR A 22 21.49 10.12 39.64
CA TYR A 22 22.45 10.53 38.62
C TYR A 22 23.56 11.41 39.22
N VAL A 23 23.21 12.43 40.00
CA VAL A 23 24.17 13.38 40.60
C VAL A 23 24.99 12.74 41.75
N SER A 24 24.46 11.70 42.43
CA SER A 24 25.26 10.97 43.44
C SER A 24 26.40 10.14 42.82
N ASN A 25 26.31 9.78 41.54
CA ASN A 25 27.28 8.96 40.83
C ASN A 25 28.03 9.73 39.71
N ASN A 26 27.64 10.96 39.38
CA ASN A 26 28.22 11.76 38.29
C ASN A 26 28.41 13.22 38.73
N HIS A 27 29.55 13.82 38.40
CA HIS A 27 29.79 15.23 38.67
C HIS A 27 29.06 16.12 37.64
N VAL A 28 28.16 16.99 38.11
CA VAL A 28 27.33 17.89 37.29
C VAL A 28 27.50 19.32 37.80
N GLN A 29 27.60 20.32 36.91
CA GLN A 29 27.74 21.70 37.33
C GLN A 29 26.41 22.26 37.84
N SER A 30 26.44 23.12 38.86
CA SER A 30 25.23 23.74 39.45
C SER A 30 24.38 24.52 38.44
N ALA A 31 24.98 25.00 37.34
CA ALA A 31 24.29 25.68 36.25
C ALA A 31 23.54 24.72 35.31
N GLU A 32 23.89 23.44 35.28
CA GLU A 32 23.29 22.42 34.41
C GLU A 32 22.12 21.69 35.09
N LEU A 33 22.08 21.66 36.43
CA LEU A 33 21.02 21.01 37.21
C LEU A 33 19.58 21.44 36.82
N PRO A 34 19.26 22.73 36.60
CA PRO A 34 17.91 23.13 36.20
C PRO A 34 17.51 22.59 34.82
N LYS A 35 18.48 22.47 33.91
CA LYS A 35 18.26 21.89 32.58
C LYS A 35 18.08 20.38 32.69
N LEU A 36 18.97 19.67 33.37
CA LEU A 36 18.88 18.22 33.58
C LEU A 36 17.54 17.82 34.21
N LEU A 37 17.06 18.56 35.21
CA LEU A 37 15.77 18.32 35.84
C LEU A 37 14.60 18.55 34.87
N SER A 38 14.69 19.58 34.01
CA SER A 38 13.70 19.86 32.96
C SER A 38 13.67 18.75 31.90
N ASP A 39 14.84 18.38 31.36
CA ASP A 39 15.01 17.35 30.33
C ASP A 39 14.49 15.98 30.83
N VAL A 40 14.79 15.61 32.09
CA VAL A 40 14.32 14.36 32.71
C VAL A 40 12.81 14.41 32.98
N HIS A 41 12.27 15.51 33.50
CA HIS A 41 10.84 15.65 33.75
C HIS A 41 10.03 15.63 32.44
N GLU A 42 10.53 16.26 31.36
CA GLU A 42 9.92 16.17 30.03
C GLU A 42 9.99 14.74 29.48
N ALA A 43 11.12 14.03 29.61
CA ALA A 43 11.25 12.64 29.18
C ALA A 43 10.27 11.70 29.91
N ILE A 44 10.15 11.81 31.23
CA ILE A 44 9.20 11.00 32.02
C ILE A 44 7.76 11.33 31.63
N ARG A 45 7.40 12.63 31.57
CA ARG A 45 6.08 13.10 31.12
C ARG A 45 5.76 12.59 29.72
N GLY A 46 6.75 12.60 28.83
CA GLY A 46 6.68 12.04 27.48
C GLY A 46 6.32 10.56 27.51
N VAL A 47 7.03 9.74 28.30
CA VAL A 47 6.74 8.30 28.45
C VAL A 47 5.37 8.05 29.06
N THR A 48 4.97 8.77 30.13
CA THR A 48 3.67 8.56 30.78
C THR A 48 2.48 9.04 29.93
N ALA A 49 2.66 10.10 29.13
CA ALA A 49 1.68 10.49 28.11
C ALA A 49 1.66 9.50 26.92
N SER A 50 2.82 8.91 26.59
CA SER A 50 2.99 7.93 25.50
C SER A 50 2.37 6.55 25.79
N GLY A 51 1.59 6.40 26.88
CA GLY A 51 0.54 5.37 26.95
C GLY A 51 -0.47 5.48 25.81
N THR A 52 -0.59 6.65 25.17
CA THR A 52 -1.12 6.81 23.82
C THR A 52 0.05 7.03 22.84
N PRO A 53 0.23 6.22 21.78
CA PRO A 53 1.27 6.49 20.79
C PRO A 53 1.07 7.88 20.15
N ALA A 54 2.17 8.56 19.82
CA ALA A 54 2.15 9.95 19.35
C ALA A 54 1.09 10.19 18.27
N ALA A 55 0.18 11.14 18.53
CA ALA A 55 -1.03 11.36 17.75
C ALA A 55 -0.77 12.16 16.46
N GLU A 56 0.08 11.64 15.56
CA GLU A 56 0.24 12.18 14.20
C GLU A 56 -1.00 11.87 13.34
N ALA A 57 -1.98 12.76 13.43
CA ALA A 57 -2.86 13.18 12.33
C ALA A 57 -3.55 12.10 11.47
N GLY A 58 -4.26 11.16 12.13
CA GLY A 58 -5.33 10.36 11.51
C GLY A 58 -4.91 8.98 10.98
N PRO A 59 -5.72 8.33 10.12
CA PRO A 59 -5.35 7.03 9.55
C PRO A 59 -4.08 7.19 8.70
N PRO A 60 -3.08 6.30 8.84
CA PRO A 60 -1.74 6.51 8.31
C PRO A 60 -1.75 6.54 6.78
N LYS A 61 -1.83 7.74 6.22
CA LYS A 61 -1.51 8.02 4.83
C LYS A 61 -0.01 7.85 4.68
N ALA A 62 0.43 6.69 4.19
CA ALA A 62 1.85 6.41 3.96
C ALA A 62 2.47 7.58 3.18
N THR A 63 3.57 8.15 3.68
CA THR A 63 4.11 9.36 3.07
C THR A 63 4.55 9.06 1.62
N PRO A 64 4.53 10.03 0.69
CA PRO A 64 4.99 9.80 -0.67
C PRO A 64 6.43 9.25 -0.76
N GLN A 65 7.23 9.46 0.28
CA GLN A 65 8.59 8.96 0.42
C GLN A 65 8.62 7.48 0.83
N GLU A 66 7.76 7.06 1.77
CA GLU A 66 7.59 5.65 2.14
C GLU A 66 6.93 4.84 1.04
N ILE A 67 5.92 5.39 0.35
CA ILE A 67 5.31 4.75 -0.83
C ILE A 67 6.39 4.48 -1.88
N ARG A 68 7.27 5.45 -2.16
CA ARG A 68 8.42 5.25 -3.07
C ARG A 68 9.41 4.20 -2.55
N ARG A 69 9.75 4.21 -1.25
CA ARG A 69 10.64 3.19 -0.63
C ARG A 69 10.03 1.78 -0.61
N SER A 70 8.71 1.67 -0.57
CA SER A 70 8.01 0.38 -0.53
C SER A 70 8.01 -0.37 -1.87
N ILE A 71 8.38 0.29 -2.98
CA ILE A 71 8.46 -0.30 -4.32
C ILE A 71 9.94 -0.49 -4.68
N THR A 72 10.40 -1.74 -4.71
CA THR A 72 11.71 -2.12 -5.26
C THR A 72 11.52 -3.10 -6.43
N PRO A 73 12.49 -3.24 -7.36
CA PRO A 73 12.31 -4.12 -8.52
C PRO A 73 12.11 -5.59 -8.14
N ASP A 74 12.71 -6.06 -7.04
CA ASP A 74 12.63 -7.45 -6.60
C ASP A 74 11.50 -7.74 -5.60
N TYR A 75 11.18 -6.79 -4.72
CA TYR A 75 10.18 -6.96 -3.65
C TYR A 75 9.41 -5.66 -3.36
N LEU A 76 8.18 -5.82 -2.87
CA LEU A 76 7.40 -4.74 -2.28
C LEU A 76 7.38 -4.89 -0.76
N ILE A 77 7.41 -3.78 -0.05
CA ILE A 77 7.24 -3.76 1.42
C ILE A 77 5.75 -3.65 1.74
N SER A 78 5.24 -4.48 2.66
CA SER A 78 3.86 -4.36 3.15
C SER A 78 3.75 -3.33 4.28
N PHE A 79 2.78 -2.43 4.20
CA PHE A 79 2.47 -1.52 5.30
C PHE A 79 1.78 -2.22 6.49
N GLU A 80 1.29 -3.47 6.32
CA GLU A 80 0.64 -4.24 7.40
C GLU A 80 1.62 -4.94 8.37
N ASP A 81 2.91 -5.03 8.05
CA ASP A 81 3.95 -5.61 8.93
C ASP A 81 5.42 -5.24 8.59
N GLY A 82 5.67 -4.37 7.62
CA GLY A 82 7.02 -3.96 7.20
C GLY A 82 7.81 -5.03 6.45
N LYS A 83 7.23 -6.19 6.11
CA LYS A 83 7.97 -7.30 5.49
C LYS A 83 8.02 -7.21 3.97
N GLN A 84 9.10 -7.77 3.42
CA GLN A 84 9.38 -7.81 1.98
C GLN A 84 8.65 -8.99 1.32
N TYR A 85 7.91 -8.71 0.25
CA TYR A 85 7.13 -9.69 -0.50
C TYR A 85 7.27 -9.49 -2.02
N LYS A 86 7.56 -10.57 -2.76
CA LYS A 86 7.49 -10.56 -4.24
C LYS A 86 6.06 -10.30 -4.76
N THR A 87 5.04 -10.66 -3.97
CA THR A 87 3.62 -10.42 -4.28
C THR A 87 2.84 -10.01 -3.02
N LEU A 88 2.33 -8.79 -2.97
CA LEU A 88 1.43 -8.35 -1.89
C LEU A 88 0.08 -9.09 -1.96
N ARG A 89 -0.42 -9.46 -3.15
CA ARG A 89 -1.71 -10.16 -3.31
C ARG A 89 -1.88 -11.35 -2.33
N ARG A 90 -0.91 -12.27 -2.27
CA ARG A 90 -0.95 -13.43 -1.38
C ARG A 90 -0.99 -13.03 0.10
N HIS A 91 -0.25 -12.00 0.49
CA HIS A 91 -0.23 -11.49 1.86
C HIS A 91 -1.59 -10.89 2.26
N LEU A 92 -2.19 -10.08 1.38
CA LEU A 92 -3.49 -9.46 1.63
C LEU A 92 -4.61 -10.51 1.72
N THR A 93 -4.63 -11.50 0.83
CA THR A 93 -5.61 -12.61 0.88
C THR A 93 -5.51 -13.42 2.17
N LEU A 94 -4.30 -13.65 2.70
CA LEU A 94 -4.10 -14.32 4.01
C LEU A 94 -4.67 -13.50 5.19
N ARG A 95 -4.82 -12.19 5.05
CA ARG A 95 -5.47 -11.30 6.03
C ARG A 95 -6.94 -11.00 5.73
N GLY A 96 -7.52 -11.63 4.70
CA GLY A 96 -8.89 -11.35 4.23
C GLY A 96 -9.07 -9.98 3.55
N LEU A 97 -7.99 -9.24 3.29
CA LEU A 97 -8.01 -7.90 2.68
C LEU A 97 -8.00 -7.98 1.15
N THR A 98 -8.82 -7.17 0.49
CA THR A 98 -8.69 -6.96 -0.97
C THR A 98 -7.59 -5.94 -1.29
N PRO A 99 -6.99 -5.98 -2.50
CA PRO A 99 -6.05 -4.96 -2.97
C PRO A 99 -6.61 -3.52 -2.92
N GLU A 100 -7.92 -3.37 -3.08
CA GLU A 100 -8.60 -2.07 -3.06
C GLU A 100 -8.81 -1.55 -1.64
N GLN A 101 -9.24 -2.42 -0.71
CA GLN A 101 -9.33 -2.10 0.72
C GLN A 101 -7.97 -1.71 1.28
N TYR A 102 -6.90 -2.43 0.92
CA TYR A 102 -5.53 -2.09 1.31
C TYR A 102 -5.11 -0.72 0.78
N ARG A 103 -5.41 -0.40 -0.49
CA ARG A 103 -5.11 0.95 -1.03
C ARG A 103 -5.88 2.05 -0.31
N ALA A 104 -7.18 1.85 -0.07
CA ALA A 104 -8.02 2.80 0.66
C ALA A 104 -7.55 3.02 2.11
N LYS A 105 -7.17 1.94 2.81
CA LYS A 105 -6.71 1.98 4.21
C LYS A 105 -5.44 2.82 4.41
N TRP A 106 -4.50 2.74 3.47
CA TRP A 106 -3.18 3.40 3.56
C TRP A 106 -3.05 4.66 2.70
N GLY A 107 -4.12 5.09 2.02
CA GLY A 107 -4.11 6.24 1.11
C GLY A 107 -3.26 6.06 -0.16
N LEU A 108 -3.01 4.81 -0.58
CA LEU A 108 -2.14 4.47 -1.70
C LEU A 108 -2.80 4.84 -3.05
N ALA A 109 -1.98 5.29 -4.00
CA ALA A 109 -2.41 5.57 -5.36
C ALA A 109 -3.06 4.34 -6.04
N PRO A 110 -4.05 4.52 -6.94
CA PRO A 110 -4.69 3.40 -7.65
C PRO A 110 -3.70 2.56 -8.47
N ASP A 111 -2.67 3.23 -9.02
CA ASP A 111 -1.58 2.63 -9.80
C ASP A 111 -0.54 1.88 -8.94
N TYR A 112 -0.65 1.92 -7.60
CA TYR A 112 0.32 1.27 -6.72
C TYR A 112 0.39 -0.25 -7.00
N PRO A 113 1.59 -0.81 -7.31
CA PRO A 113 1.74 -2.19 -7.76
C PRO A 113 1.44 -3.20 -6.65
N MET A 114 1.01 -4.40 -7.03
CA MET A 114 0.69 -5.51 -6.12
C MET A 114 1.66 -6.70 -6.22
N THR A 115 2.65 -6.60 -7.11
CA THR A 115 3.67 -7.59 -7.47
C THR A 115 4.93 -6.85 -7.89
N SER A 116 6.11 -7.41 -7.61
CA SER A 116 7.39 -6.78 -8.02
C SER A 116 7.62 -6.89 -9.52
N ALA A 117 8.50 -6.04 -10.06
CA ALA A 117 8.86 -6.03 -11.49
C ALA A 117 9.47 -7.39 -11.88
N SER A 118 10.49 -7.82 -11.15
CA SER A 118 11.18 -9.11 -11.26
C SER A 118 10.21 -10.31 -11.29
N TYR A 119 9.20 -10.34 -10.41
CA TYR A 119 8.17 -11.40 -10.42
C TYR A 119 7.23 -11.33 -11.64
N SER A 120 6.92 -10.11 -12.09
CA SER A 120 6.02 -9.88 -13.22
C SER A 120 6.69 -10.22 -14.56
N GLU A 121 7.98 -9.89 -14.69
CA GLU A 121 8.86 -10.22 -15.82
C GLU A 121 8.99 -11.74 -15.98
N GLN A 122 9.47 -12.45 -14.94
CA GLN A 122 9.59 -13.91 -14.91
C GLN A 122 8.29 -14.62 -15.31
N ARG A 123 7.14 -14.13 -14.82
CA ARG A 123 5.83 -14.70 -15.18
C ARG A 123 5.43 -14.40 -16.63
N SER A 124 5.81 -13.25 -17.16
CA SER A 124 5.54 -12.87 -18.56
C SER A 124 6.41 -13.66 -19.55
N GLU A 125 7.66 -13.95 -19.21
CA GLU A 125 8.58 -14.76 -20.02
C GLU A 125 8.10 -16.21 -20.10
N LEU A 126 7.76 -16.80 -18.96
CA LEU A 126 7.17 -18.13 -18.88
C LEU A 126 5.86 -18.21 -19.70
N ALA A 127 5.00 -17.18 -19.62
CA ALA A 127 3.79 -17.12 -20.43
C ALA A 127 4.08 -17.03 -21.94
N ARG A 128 5.06 -16.22 -22.37
CA ARG A 128 5.50 -16.12 -23.78
C ARG A 128 6.08 -17.44 -24.29
N ALA A 129 6.87 -18.14 -23.46
CA ALA A 129 7.41 -19.46 -23.78
C ALA A 129 6.31 -20.53 -23.92
N LEU A 130 5.27 -20.46 -23.09
CA LEU A 130 4.05 -21.27 -23.22
C LEU A 130 3.07 -20.77 -24.32
N GLY A 131 3.50 -19.85 -25.19
CA GLY A 131 2.75 -19.43 -26.38
C GLY A 131 1.65 -18.38 -26.15
N LEU A 132 1.44 -17.90 -24.92
CA LEU A 132 0.46 -16.86 -24.61
C LEU A 132 0.87 -15.53 -25.25
N GLY A 133 0.25 -15.22 -26.39
CA GLY A 133 0.45 -13.99 -27.16
C GLY A 133 0.67 -14.19 -28.66
N GLN A 134 1.05 -15.39 -29.11
CA GLN A 134 1.41 -15.63 -30.52
C GLN A 134 0.23 -15.55 -31.50
N GLN A 135 -1.01 -15.72 -31.01
CA GLN A 135 -2.23 -15.71 -31.85
C GLN A 135 -2.39 -14.41 -32.66
N ARG A 136 -2.00 -13.24 -32.15
CA ARG A 136 -2.09 -11.97 -32.89
C ARG A 136 -1.10 -11.85 -34.04
N ARG A 137 0.05 -12.54 -34.00
CA ARG A 137 1.06 -12.48 -35.08
C ARG A 137 0.70 -13.36 -36.28
N LYS A 138 -0.07 -14.44 -36.09
CA LYS A 138 -0.48 -15.33 -37.18
C LYS A 138 -1.55 -14.73 -38.12
N GLY A 139 -2.19 -13.63 -37.73
CA GLY A 139 -3.26 -12.97 -38.51
C GLY A 139 -2.81 -11.90 -39.52
N VAL A 140 -1.53 -11.51 -39.54
CA VAL A 140 -1.04 -10.37 -40.37
C VAL A 140 -0.01 -10.81 -41.43
N ALA A 141 0.35 -12.10 -41.46
CA ALA A 141 1.46 -12.62 -42.27
C ALA A 141 1.03 -13.33 -43.58
N LYS A 142 -0.07 -12.91 -44.22
CA LYS A 142 -0.42 -13.37 -45.59
C LYS A 142 -1.42 -12.46 -46.35
N THR A 143 -1.00 -11.26 -46.77
CA THR A 143 -1.45 -10.58 -48.03
C THR A 143 -0.66 -9.29 -48.25
N ALA A 144 0.28 -9.31 -49.19
CA ALA A 144 0.81 -8.18 -49.97
C ALA A 144 1.88 -8.73 -50.94
N PRO A 145 2.19 -8.06 -52.05
CA PRO A 145 1.44 -6.97 -52.72
C PRO A 145 0.53 -7.58 -53.82
N GLU A 146 0.07 -6.95 -54.91
CA GLU A 146 0.14 -5.56 -55.40
C GLU A 146 -1.05 -5.28 -56.35
N GLU A 147 -1.66 -4.09 -56.27
CA GLU A 147 -2.07 -3.27 -57.44
C GLU A 147 -2.59 -1.90 -56.97
N THR A 148 -2.45 -0.87 -57.82
CA THR A 148 -2.99 0.48 -57.59
C THR A 148 -3.81 0.91 -58.81
N VAL A 149 -4.93 1.64 -58.59
CA VAL A 149 -5.41 2.81 -59.37
C VAL A 149 -6.84 3.22 -58.96
N SER A 150 -6.93 4.40 -58.32
CA SER A 150 -7.93 5.49 -58.46
C SER A 150 -9.48 5.33 -58.29
N ALA A 151 -10.08 6.48 -57.98
CA ALA A 151 -11.46 6.94 -58.29
C ALA A 151 -12.68 6.46 -57.47
N ALA A 152 -12.82 7.05 -56.27
CA ALA A 152 -13.98 7.85 -55.75
C ALA A 152 -15.47 7.38 -55.82
N PRO A 153 -16.31 7.73 -54.80
CA PRO A 153 -17.73 7.34 -54.70
C PRO A 153 -18.70 8.39 -55.30
N PRO A 154 -20.01 8.06 -55.40
CA PRO A 154 -20.99 8.42 -54.34
C PRO A 154 -21.94 7.22 -53.99
N GLU A 155 -23.17 7.28 -53.42
CA GLU A 155 -24.16 8.33 -53.09
C GLU A 155 -25.06 7.94 -51.87
N GLU A 156 -26.40 7.91 -51.98
CA GLU A 156 -27.40 7.84 -50.89
C GLU A 156 -28.08 6.46 -50.65
N ALA A 157 -28.63 6.21 -49.44
CA ALA A 157 -30.09 6.08 -49.18
C ALA A 157 -30.47 5.47 -47.81
N ALA A 158 -31.50 6.05 -47.19
CA ALA A 158 -32.03 5.88 -45.83
C ALA A 158 -32.53 4.49 -45.35
N THR A 159 -32.89 4.44 -44.05
CA THR A 159 -33.73 3.42 -43.34
C THR A 159 -33.15 1.99 -43.21
N GLU A 160 -33.52 1.15 -42.24
CA GLU A 160 -34.57 1.20 -41.18
C GLU A 160 -34.05 0.54 -39.88
N ALA A 161 -34.79 0.64 -38.75
CA ALA A 161 -34.47 -0.06 -37.51
C ALA A 161 -35.69 -0.70 -36.83
N PRO A 162 -35.61 -1.99 -36.47
CA PRO A 162 -36.38 -2.54 -35.35
C PRO A 162 -35.50 -3.21 -34.28
N GLN A 163 -36.12 -3.50 -33.12
CA GLN A 163 -35.48 -4.05 -31.92
C GLN A 163 -35.78 -5.57 -31.75
N ALA A 164 -35.32 -6.13 -30.62
CA ALA A 164 -35.48 -7.53 -30.17
C ALA A 164 -34.53 -8.55 -30.86
N GLU A 165 -34.18 -9.69 -30.24
CA GLU A 165 -34.79 -10.34 -29.07
C GLU A 165 -33.75 -10.89 -28.07
N LYS A 166 -34.00 -10.72 -26.76
CA LYS A 166 -33.24 -11.39 -25.68
C LYS A 166 -33.80 -12.81 -25.41
N LYS A 167 -33.18 -13.87 -25.95
CA LYS A 167 -33.50 -15.26 -25.54
C LYS A 167 -32.41 -15.90 -24.67
N ARG A 168 -32.81 -16.21 -23.43
CA ARG A 168 -32.01 -16.83 -22.37
C ARG A 168 -31.79 -18.32 -22.67
N ARG A 169 -30.60 -18.87 -22.40
CA ARG A 169 -30.42 -20.33 -22.25
C ARG A 169 -29.83 -20.62 -20.87
N GLY A 170 -30.60 -21.31 -20.03
CA GLY A 170 -30.19 -21.70 -18.69
C GLY A 170 -29.27 -22.93 -18.66
N PRO A 171 -28.76 -23.32 -17.48
CA PRO A 171 -27.80 -24.40 -17.33
C PRO A 171 -28.43 -25.78 -17.57
N ARG A 172 -27.63 -26.73 -18.06
CA ARG A 172 -27.96 -28.16 -18.06
C ARG A 172 -27.16 -28.87 -16.96
N LYS A 173 -27.87 -29.35 -15.93
CA LYS A 173 -27.36 -30.20 -14.85
C LYS A 173 -27.96 -31.61 -14.97
N LYS A 174 -27.13 -32.60 -15.29
CA LYS A 174 -27.15 -34.00 -14.81
C LYS A 174 -25.68 -34.46 -14.81
N ALA A 175 -25.10 -35.11 -13.80
CA ALA A 175 -25.57 -36.16 -12.88
C ALA A 175 -25.62 -37.56 -13.55
N ASP A 176 -25.53 -38.60 -12.72
CA ASP A 176 -25.10 -39.98 -13.00
C ASP A 176 -23.57 -40.13 -13.10
N ALA A 177 -22.92 -41.08 -12.42
CA ALA A 177 -23.38 -41.96 -11.33
C ALA A 177 -22.21 -42.32 -10.38
#